data_AF-A0AAF5CZ05-F1
#
_entry.id   AF-A0AAF5CZ05-F1
#
_cell.length_a   1.000
_cell.length_b   1.000
_cell.length_c   1.000
_cell.angle_alpha   90.00
_cell.angle_beta   90.00
_cell.angle_gamma   90.00
#
_symmetry.space_group_name_H-M   'P 1'
#
loop_
_entity.id
_entity.type
_entity.pdbx_description
1 polymer ?
#
loop_
_entity_poly.entity_id
_entity_poly.type
_entity_poly.pdbx_seq_one_letter_code
_entity_poly.pdbx_strand_id
1 'polypeptide(L)'
;TGDKSWIFYDSTKRRNISYFQTKNISIVLNFEILKPHQTTIIDFYFQLFKRVDQTLINKYPILVNRKCVLLQHRITKHKNMFSNFFNQKPASLYNFVRLKKLFFKIKPNIIRNFVEECLTSVGVPIYIATETASNLIEADIKGHYSHGVSRLPFYINDLTSGITSKDGNITIEKEKFSTCQINGNNLLGAYVGSFCIKKAIELAKKYGVGIVTAKQSNHFGICSYYSEMAEKEGLISMVFTNTSPCVFHCRAAEKGMGSNPISLAAPSSTEGDNFSLDMATTTVAYGKIEVLQRKGQDEVPISWGANKNGIQSRSANEILSDGGLMPLGGVEETGGYKGSGLGMMVELLCGVLSGASFGKNIRFWQKDTSGIANLGQCFIAIDPDCFEDNFKERCQQYLDETRNLKPVDEEKSVLVPGDVERKKKEMCYKKGGVIYEQYQIDIFRKLALQLNLDSTNFF
;
A
#
# COMPACT_ATOMS: atom_id res chain seq x y z
N THR A 1 25.87 -11.08 -16.04
CA THR A 1 25.59 -9.69 -16.45
C THR A 1 24.74 -9.63 -17.73
N GLY A 2 23.80 -10.56 -17.94
CA GLY A 2 22.91 -10.58 -19.11
C GLY A 2 21.53 -11.10 -18.75
N ASP A 3 20.52 -10.71 -19.55
CA ASP A 3 19.12 -11.11 -19.43
C ASP A 3 19.02 -12.66 -19.44
N LYS A 4 18.38 -13.23 -18.42
CA LYS A 4 18.14 -14.69 -18.30
C LYS A 4 16.65 -14.97 -18.17
N SER A 5 16.19 -16.02 -18.83
CA SER A 5 14.84 -16.57 -18.71
C SER A 5 14.93 -17.88 -17.93
N TRP A 6 14.05 -18.09 -16.96
CA TRP A 6 13.99 -19.34 -16.19
C TRP A 6 12.54 -19.83 -16.14
N ILE A 7 12.34 -21.14 -16.13
CA ILE A 7 11.02 -21.75 -15.93
C ILE A 7 11.16 -22.69 -14.75
N PHE A 8 10.31 -22.50 -13.75
CA PHE A 8 10.22 -23.39 -12.60
C PHE A 8 8.89 -24.12 -12.65
N TYR A 9 8.94 -25.45 -12.56
CA TYR A 9 7.79 -26.33 -12.45
C TYR A 9 7.64 -26.77 -10.99
N ASP A 10 6.54 -26.39 -10.33
CA ASP A 10 6.17 -26.95 -9.03
C ASP A 10 5.21 -28.12 -9.26
N SER A 11 5.75 -29.34 -9.22
CA SER A 11 5.00 -30.58 -9.40
C SER A 11 3.92 -30.79 -8.34
N THR A 12 4.08 -30.21 -7.15
CA THR A 12 3.16 -30.42 -6.01
C THR A 12 1.91 -29.57 -6.11
N LYS A 13 1.97 -28.40 -6.77
CA LYS A 13 0.85 -27.46 -6.85
C LYS A 13 0.15 -27.40 -8.21
N ARG A 14 0.58 -28.21 -9.20
CA ARG A 14 0.14 -28.12 -10.61
C ARG A 14 0.18 -26.68 -11.15
N ARG A 15 1.20 -25.91 -10.74
CA ARG A 15 1.39 -24.50 -11.11
C ARG A 15 2.75 -24.33 -11.78
N ASN A 16 2.75 -23.58 -12.88
CA ASN A 16 3.98 -23.26 -13.60
C ASN A 16 4.32 -21.79 -13.39
N ILE A 17 5.59 -21.51 -13.12
CA ILE A 17 6.12 -20.17 -12.95
C ILE A 17 7.16 -19.92 -14.05
N SER A 18 6.83 -19.08 -15.03
CA SER A 18 7.83 -18.59 -15.99
C SER A 18 8.36 -17.24 -15.55
N TYR A 19 9.68 -17.07 -15.59
CA TYR A 19 10.40 -15.89 -15.16
C TYR A 19 11.15 -15.26 -16.34
N PHE A 20 10.83 -14.00 -16.63
CA PHE A 20 11.57 -13.16 -17.58
C PHE A 20 12.21 -12.03 -16.80
N GLN A 21 13.49 -11.76 -17.02
CA GLN A 21 14.20 -10.65 -16.38
C GLN A 21 14.85 -9.76 -17.43
N THR A 22 14.49 -8.47 -17.40
CA THR A 22 15.23 -7.39 -18.08
C THR A 22 16.12 -6.67 -17.06
N LYS A 23 16.86 -5.63 -17.48
CA LYS A 23 17.64 -4.78 -16.55
C LYS A 23 16.80 -4.19 -15.40
N ASN A 24 15.52 -3.90 -15.66
CA ASN A 24 14.69 -3.07 -14.77
C ASN A 24 13.48 -3.83 -14.19
N ILE A 25 12.93 -4.81 -14.90
CA ILE A 25 11.70 -5.53 -14.53
C ILE A 25 11.93 -7.04 -14.53
N SER A 26 11.30 -7.74 -13.59
CA SER A 26 11.08 -9.18 -13.74
C SER A 26 9.60 -9.48 -13.86
N ILE A 27 9.23 -10.24 -14.89
CA ILE A 27 7.87 -10.67 -15.17
C ILE A 27 7.72 -12.12 -14.71
N VAL A 28 6.72 -12.36 -13.86
CA VAL A 28 6.38 -13.70 -13.36
C VAL A 28 5.02 -14.11 -13.91
N LEU A 29 5.00 -15.13 -14.77
CA LEU A 29 3.78 -15.73 -15.32
C LEU A 29 3.35 -16.90 -14.44
N ASN A 30 2.13 -16.86 -13.90
CA ASN A 30 1.56 -17.97 -13.13
C ASN A 30 0.44 -18.65 -13.94
N PHE A 31 0.65 -19.92 -14.27
CA PHE A 31 -0.27 -20.72 -15.08
C PHE A 31 -0.96 -21.80 -14.26
N GLU A 32 -2.23 -22.06 -14.59
CA GLU A 32 -2.97 -23.25 -14.14
C GLU A 32 -3.23 -24.18 -15.32
N ILE A 33 -2.91 -25.47 -15.15
CA ILE A 33 -3.20 -26.52 -16.13
C ILE A 33 -4.61 -27.05 -15.84
N LEU A 34 -5.54 -26.82 -16.77
CA LEU A 34 -6.96 -27.15 -16.60
C LEU A 34 -7.25 -28.65 -16.78
N LYS A 35 -6.44 -29.39 -17.55
CA LYS A 35 -6.53 -30.85 -17.71
C LYS A 35 -5.16 -31.45 -18.09
N PRO A 36 -4.45 -32.19 -17.20
CA PRO A 36 -3.22 -32.87 -17.61
C PRO A 36 -3.57 -34.13 -18.42
N HIS A 37 -3.25 -34.18 -19.71
CA HIS A 37 -3.16 -35.46 -20.42
C HIS A 37 -1.83 -36.15 -20.07
N GLN A 38 -1.88 -37.46 -19.81
CA GLN A 38 -0.77 -38.28 -19.32
C GLN A 38 0.36 -38.54 -20.32
N THR A 39 0.37 -37.91 -21.50
CA THR A 39 1.34 -38.19 -22.55
C THR A 39 2.02 -36.91 -23.02
N THR A 40 3.34 -36.87 -22.78
CA THR A 40 4.35 -35.84 -23.07
C THR A 40 4.09 -34.41 -22.59
N ILE A 41 4.20 -34.26 -21.27
CA ILE A 41 4.50 -33.02 -20.53
C ILE A 41 5.44 -32.09 -21.33
N ILE A 42 6.57 -32.61 -21.86
CA ILE A 42 7.60 -31.83 -22.58
C ILE A 42 7.08 -31.16 -23.87
N ASP A 43 6.26 -31.85 -24.68
CA ASP A 43 5.74 -31.31 -25.94
C ASP A 43 4.69 -30.21 -25.69
N PHE A 44 3.90 -30.37 -24.63
CA PHE A 44 3.00 -29.34 -24.14
C PHE A 44 3.77 -28.08 -23.74
N TYR A 45 4.91 -28.22 -23.05
CA TYR A 45 5.78 -27.08 -22.72
C TYR A 45 6.35 -26.38 -23.95
N PHE A 46 6.78 -27.12 -24.99
CA PHE A 46 7.30 -26.54 -26.23
C PHE A 46 6.23 -25.77 -27.03
N GLN A 47 5.02 -26.31 -27.16
CA GLN A 47 3.89 -25.66 -27.82
C GLN A 47 3.42 -24.42 -27.04
N LEU A 48 3.33 -24.53 -25.72
CA LEU A 48 2.96 -23.42 -24.83
C LEU A 48 3.99 -22.29 -24.94
N PHE A 49 5.29 -22.59 -24.98
CA PHE A 49 6.34 -21.57 -25.11
C PHE A 49 6.24 -20.79 -26.42
N LYS A 50 6.12 -21.48 -27.56
CA LYS A 50 6.02 -20.81 -28.87
C LYS A 50 4.81 -19.88 -28.96
N ARG A 51 3.66 -20.30 -28.41
CA ARG A 51 2.43 -19.49 -28.47
C ARG A 51 2.35 -18.42 -27.39
N VAL A 52 2.91 -18.64 -26.20
CA VAL A 52 3.05 -17.61 -25.15
C VAL A 52 3.96 -16.49 -25.66
N ASP A 53 5.08 -16.83 -26.32
CA ASP A 53 5.95 -15.84 -26.96
C ASP A 53 5.16 -15.03 -28.00
N GLN A 54 4.46 -15.69 -28.94
CA GLN A 54 3.67 -14.98 -29.96
C GLN A 54 2.54 -14.11 -29.38
N THR A 55 1.85 -14.59 -28.34
CA THR A 55 0.76 -13.84 -27.68
C THR A 55 1.30 -12.66 -26.88
N LEU A 56 2.43 -12.84 -26.19
CA LEU A 56 3.14 -11.76 -25.50
C LEU A 56 3.70 -10.75 -26.50
N ILE A 57 4.24 -11.20 -27.63
CA ILE A 57 4.70 -10.34 -28.74
C ILE A 57 3.54 -9.50 -29.28
N ASN A 58 2.40 -10.12 -29.56
CA ASN A 58 1.25 -9.43 -30.13
C ASN A 58 0.58 -8.47 -29.13
N LYS A 59 0.55 -8.83 -27.84
CA LYS A 59 -0.12 -8.04 -26.79
C LYS A 59 0.81 -6.99 -26.15
N TYR A 60 2.11 -7.21 -26.21
CA TYR A 60 3.14 -6.38 -25.61
C TYR A 60 4.37 -6.29 -26.54
N PRO A 61 4.25 -5.64 -27.71
CA PRO A 61 5.32 -5.58 -28.72
C PRO A 61 6.63 -4.98 -28.19
N ILE A 62 6.55 -4.16 -27.14
CA ILE A 62 7.71 -3.53 -26.48
C ILE A 62 8.55 -4.53 -25.67
N LEU A 63 7.98 -5.67 -25.24
CA LEU A 63 8.72 -6.71 -24.49
C LEU A 63 9.72 -7.49 -25.38
N VAL A 64 9.72 -7.25 -26.69
CA VAL A 64 10.37 -8.10 -27.70
C VAL A 64 11.50 -7.33 -28.40
N ASN A 65 12.52 -6.95 -27.65
CA ASN A 65 13.68 -6.29 -28.22
C ASN A 65 14.71 -7.33 -28.71
N ARG A 66 14.90 -7.47 -30.05
CA ARG A 66 15.87 -8.27 -30.85
C ARG A 66 16.32 -9.70 -30.41
N LYS A 67 16.03 -10.17 -29.19
CA LYS A 67 16.59 -11.38 -28.58
C LYS A 67 15.61 -12.57 -28.52
N CYS A 68 14.29 -12.38 -28.62
CA CYS A 68 13.35 -13.50 -28.80
C CYS A 68 13.65 -14.28 -30.11
N VAL A 69 14.14 -13.59 -31.13
CA VAL A 69 14.59 -14.19 -32.41
C VAL A 69 15.74 -15.19 -32.21
N LEU A 70 16.64 -14.95 -31.24
CA LEU A 70 17.75 -15.86 -30.92
C LEU A 70 17.29 -17.14 -30.20
N LEU A 71 16.23 -17.07 -29.39
CA LEU A 71 15.61 -18.25 -28.77
C LEU A 71 14.91 -19.12 -29.80
N GLN A 72 14.26 -18.51 -30.79
CA GLN A 72 13.69 -19.20 -31.95
C GLN A 72 14.77 -19.98 -32.72
N HIS A 73 15.97 -19.41 -32.88
CA HIS A 73 17.09 -20.05 -33.57
C HIS A 73 17.66 -21.27 -32.81
N ARG A 74 17.78 -21.19 -31.47
CA ARG A 74 18.25 -22.32 -30.64
C ARG A 74 17.22 -23.46 -30.55
N ILE A 75 15.93 -23.15 -30.50
CA ILE A 75 14.86 -24.16 -30.49
C ILE A 75 14.77 -24.89 -31.85
N THR A 76 15.09 -24.20 -32.95
CA THR A 76 15.10 -24.79 -34.29
C THR A 76 16.21 -25.84 -34.47
N LYS A 77 17.31 -25.75 -33.71
CA LYS A 77 18.42 -26.73 -33.75
C LYS A 77 18.05 -28.14 -33.24
N HIS A 78 16.94 -28.28 -32.51
CA HIS A 78 16.41 -29.57 -32.05
C HIS A 78 15.22 -30.11 -32.89
N LYS A 79 14.86 -29.46 -34.00
CA LYS A 79 13.74 -29.90 -34.87
C LYS A 79 13.92 -31.32 -35.45
N ASN A 80 15.15 -31.79 -35.62
CA ASN A 80 15.42 -33.08 -36.28
C ASN A 80 15.11 -34.30 -35.39
N MET A 81 14.78 -34.11 -34.12
CA MET A 81 14.45 -35.21 -33.20
C MET A 81 12.94 -35.53 -33.15
N PHE A 82 12.09 -34.74 -33.84
CA PHE A 82 10.62 -34.84 -33.73
C PHE A 82 9.87 -34.71 -35.07
N SER A 83 10.51 -35.04 -36.20
CA SER A 83 9.92 -34.89 -37.54
C SER A 83 8.64 -35.72 -37.77
N ASN A 84 8.45 -36.82 -37.03
CA ASN A 84 7.33 -37.75 -37.25
C ASN A 84 5.99 -37.35 -36.61
N PHE A 85 5.91 -36.24 -35.86
CA PHE A 85 4.69 -35.86 -35.12
C PHE A 85 4.01 -34.55 -35.59
N PHE A 86 4.56 -33.89 -36.61
CA PHE A 86 4.07 -32.57 -37.06
C PHE A 86 2.76 -32.58 -37.88
N ASN A 87 2.11 -33.74 -38.06
CA ASN A 87 0.94 -33.89 -38.95
C ASN A 87 -0.44 -33.76 -38.27
N GLN A 88 -0.54 -33.39 -36.99
CA GLN A 88 -1.83 -33.20 -36.32
C GLN A 88 -2.13 -31.71 -36.02
N LYS A 89 -3.28 -31.23 -36.53
CA LYS A 89 -3.75 -29.83 -36.42
C LYS A 89 -3.93 -29.37 -34.95
N PRO A 90 -3.23 -28.33 -34.47
CA PRO A 90 -3.25 -27.91 -33.06
C PRO A 90 -4.32 -26.85 -32.74
N ALA A 91 -5.59 -27.17 -32.99
CA ALA A 91 -6.72 -26.28 -32.67
C ALA A 91 -7.27 -26.46 -31.24
N SER A 92 -6.95 -27.54 -30.53
CA SER A 92 -7.52 -27.86 -29.21
C SER A 92 -6.76 -27.30 -27.99
N LEU A 93 -5.55 -26.76 -28.18
CA LEU A 93 -4.68 -26.36 -27.06
C LEU A 93 -5.16 -25.14 -26.25
N TYR A 94 -6.05 -24.29 -26.79
CA TYR A 94 -6.55 -23.09 -26.10
C TYR A 94 -7.32 -23.42 -24.81
N ASN A 95 -7.83 -24.65 -24.67
CA ASN A 95 -8.66 -25.05 -23.52
C ASN A 95 -7.85 -25.58 -22.32
N PHE A 96 -6.52 -25.63 -22.39
CA PHE A 96 -5.71 -26.36 -21.41
C PHE A 96 -4.92 -25.51 -20.42
N VAL A 97 -4.69 -24.22 -20.69
CA VAL A 97 -3.93 -23.33 -19.81
C VAL A 97 -4.60 -21.98 -19.68
N ARG A 98 -4.87 -21.56 -18.45
CA ARG A 98 -5.33 -20.19 -18.14
C ARG A 98 -4.20 -19.45 -17.44
N LEU A 99 -3.77 -18.32 -18.01
CA LEU A 99 -2.93 -17.36 -17.29
C LEU A 99 -3.76 -16.83 -16.11
N LYS A 100 -3.41 -17.20 -14.88
CA LYS A 100 -4.20 -16.79 -13.71
C LYS A 100 -3.89 -15.34 -13.35
N LYS A 101 -2.60 -15.02 -13.24
CA LYS A 101 -2.13 -13.70 -12.83
C LYS A 101 -0.76 -13.41 -13.43
N LEU A 102 -0.56 -12.13 -13.69
CA LEU A 102 0.70 -11.57 -14.16
C LEU A 102 1.21 -10.61 -13.10
N PHE A 103 2.43 -10.86 -12.61
CA PHE A 103 3.07 -10.05 -11.60
C PHE A 103 4.33 -9.40 -12.16
N PHE A 104 4.54 -8.15 -11.77
CA PHE A 104 5.70 -7.35 -12.14
C PHE A 104 6.49 -7.05 -10.89
N LYS A 105 7.78 -7.37 -10.94
CA LYS A 105 8.73 -7.00 -9.90
C LYS A 105 9.49 -5.76 -10.32
N ILE A 106 9.38 -4.70 -9.52
CA ILE A 106 9.99 -3.39 -9.80
C ILE A 106 10.86 -2.98 -8.61
N LYS A 107 12.09 -2.54 -8.87
CA LYS A 107 12.99 -2.07 -7.81
C LYS A 107 12.43 -0.81 -7.13
N PRO A 108 12.56 -0.65 -5.81
CA PRO A 108 12.03 0.52 -5.10
C PRO A 108 12.48 1.86 -5.66
N ASN A 109 13.75 1.97 -6.10
CA ASN A 109 14.26 3.22 -6.68
C ASN A 109 13.63 3.54 -8.03
N ILE A 110 13.34 2.54 -8.87
CA ILE A 110 12.70 2.77 -10.19
C ILE A 110 11.28 3.30 -9.99
N ILE A 111 10.53 2.68 -9.08
CA ILE A 111 9.16 3.13 -8.80
C ILE A 111 9.13 4.47 -8.04
N ARG A 112 10.13 4.76 -7.18
CA ARG A 112 10.27 6.09 -6.57
C ARG A 112 10.46 7.16 -7.65
N ASN A 113 11.39 6.94 -8.58
CA ASN A 113 11.63 7.87 -9.68
C ASN A 113 10.37 8.08 -10.53
N PHE A 114 9.60 7.02 -10.80
CA PHE A 114 8.30 7.14 -11.48
C PHE A 114 7.34 8.09 -10.75
N VAL A 115 7.22 7.96 -9.42
CA VAL A 115 6.35 8.84 -8.62
C VAL A 115 6.86 10.28 -8.64
N GLU A 116 8.17 10.48 -8.47
CA GLU A 116 8.80 11.80 -8.50
C GLU A 116 8.61 12.49 -9.86
N GLU A 117 8.81 11.78 -10.97
CA GLU A 117 8.58 12.29 -12.32
C GLU A 117 7.10 12.63 -12.57
N CYS A 118 6.17 11.80 -12.10
CA CYS A 118 4.75 12.14 -12.21
C CYS A 118 4.42 13.45 -11.46
N LEU A 119 4.88 13.60 -10.21
CA LEU A 119 4.57 14.77 -9.40
C LEU A 119 5.24 16.04 -9.95
N THR A 120 6.51 15.94 -10.35
CA THR A 120 7.25 17.07 -10.92
C THR A 120 6.70 17.49 -12.29
N SER A 121 6.20 16.55 -13.11
CA SER A 121 5.56 16.87 -14.39
C SER A 121 4.31 17.74 -14.27
N VAL A 122 3.64 17.74 -13.11
CA VAL A 122 2.47 18.59 -12.85
C VAL A 122 2.82 19.88 -12.08
N GLY A 123 4.10 20.14 -11.83
CA GLY A 123 4.61 21.37 -11.23
C GLY A 123 4.91 21.29 -9.73
N VAL A 124 4.92 20.10 -9.13
CA VAL A 124 5.32 19.94 -7.72
C VAL A 124 6.85 20.06 -7.61
N PRO A 125 7.39 20.90 -6.70
CA PRO A 125 8.82 20.96 -6.45
C PRO A 125 9.40 19.60 -6.02
N ILE A 126 10.62 19.29 -6.48
CA ILE A 126 11.24 17.98 -6.24
C ILE A 126 11.29 17.57 -4.77
N TYR A 127 11.54 18.51 -3.85
CA TYR A 127 11.60 18.21 -2.42
C TYR A 127 10.25 17.75 -1.84
N ILE A 128 9.12 18.28 -2.33
CA ILE A 128 7.77 17.82 -1.96
C ILE A 128 7.47 16.47 -2.62
N ALA A 129 7.90 16.31 -3.88
CA ALA A 129 7.73 15.08 -4.64
C ALA A 129 8.46 13.91 -3.98
N THR A 130 9.69 14.11 -3.53
CA THR A 130 10.51 13.09 -2.85
C THR A 130 9.91 12.64 -1.52
N GLU A 131 9.39 13.57 -0.69
CA GLU A 131 8.71 13.20 0.56
C GLU A 131 7.44 12.37 0.29
N THR A 132 6.67 12.77 -0.72
CA THR A 132 5.47 12.05 -1.15
C THR A 132 5.81 10.66 -1.71
N ALA A 133 6.80 10.58 -2.60
CA ALA A 133 7.26 9.31 -3.16
C ALA A 133 7.78 8.37 -2.09
N SER A 134 8.55 8.87 -1.12
CA SER A 134 9.11 8.07 -0.03
C SER A 134 8.03 7.41 0.83
N ASN A 135 6.97 8.14 1.18
CA ASN A 135 5.84 7.57 1.91
C ASN A 135 5.11 6.49 1.10
N LEU A 136 4.76 6.78 -0.16
CA LEU A 136 4.03 5.85 -1.02
C LEU A 136 4.82 4.56 -1.30
N ILE A 137 6.13 4.67 -1.51
CA ILE A 137 7.00 3.49 -1.71
C ILE A 137 7.13 2.69 -0.41
N GLU A 138 7.26 3.34 0.75
CA GLU A 138 7.31 2.62 2.03
C GLU A 138 6.02 1.83 2.28
N ALA A 139 4.86 2.40 1.95
CA ALA A 139 3.59 1.69 2.01
C ALA A 139 3.59 0.44 1.14
N ASP A 140 4.08 0.51 -0.11
CA ASP A 140 4.16 -0.64 -1.00
C ASP A 140 5.19 -1.68 -0.53
N ILE A 141 6.33 -1.26 0.03
CA ILE A 141 7.35 -2.14 0.62
C ILE A 141 6.77 -2.93 1.81
N LYS A 142 5.97 -2.26 2.66
CA LYS A 142 5.24 -2.88 3.78
C LYS A 142 3.96 -3.60 3.36
N GLY A 143 3.67 -3.66 2.05
CA GLY A 143 2.51 -4.34 1.47
C GLY A 143 1.16 -3.68 1.79
N HIS A 144 1.14 -2.39 2.14
CA HIS A 144 -0.04 -1.55 2.24
C HIS A 144 -0.37 -0.88 0.90
N TYR A 145 -0.55 -1.68 -0.16
CA TYR A 145 -0.79 -1.20 -1.53
C TYR A 145 -1.98 -0.23 -1.68
N SER A 146 -2.95 -0.29 -0.76
CA SER A 146 -4.07 0.66 -0.71
C SER A 146 -3.69 2.07 -0.30
N HIS A 147 -2.46 2.30 0.15
CA HIS A 147 -1.91 3.61 0.52
C HIS A 147 -0.58 3.92 -0.21
N GLY A 148 -0.11 3.02 -1.08
CA GLY A 148 1.10 3.22 -1.86
C GLY A 148 0.85 3.84 -3.24
N VAL A 149 1.67 3.48 -4.23
CA VAL A 149 1.71 4.14 -5.56
C VAL A 149 0.38 4.04 -6.30
N SER A 150 -0.46 3.07 -5.96
CA SER A 150 -1.82 2.95 -6.51
C SER A 150 -2.72 4.16 -6.20
N ARG A 151 -2.33 5.04 -5.27
CA ARG A 151 -3.01 6.32 -4.99
C ARG A 151 -2.52 7.50 -5.83
N LEU A 152 -1.38 7.38 -6.51
CA LEU A 152 -0.78 8.45 -7.31
C LEU A 152 -1.76 9.12 -8.29
N PRO A 153 -2.65 8.42 -9.02
CA PRO A 153 -3.63 9.07 -9.88
C PRO A 153 -4.54 10.08 -9.16
N PHE A 154 -4.92 9.81 -7.89
CA PHE A 154 -5.75 10.74 -7.12
C PHE A 154 -4.99 11.99 -6.71
N TYR A 155 -3.71 11.84 -6.33
CA TYR A 155 -2.84 13.00 -6.08
C TYR A 155 -2.68 13.86 -7.32
N ILE A 156 -2.39 13.24 -8.47
CA ILE A 156 -2.26 13.94 -9.74
C ILE A 156 -3.54 14.67 -10.11
N ASN A 157 -4.71 14.05 -9.93
CA ASN A 157 -6.00 14.70 -10.17
C ASN A 157 -6.21 15.93 -9.28
N ASP A 158 -5.99 15.83 -7.97
CA ASP A 158 -6.19 16.96 -7.05
C ASP A 158 -5.19 18.11 -7.31
N LEU A 159 -3.96 17.78 -7.74
CA LEU A 159 -2.94 18.76 -8.13
C LEU A 159 -3.27 19.45 -9.46
N THR A 160 -3.75 18.71 -10.47
CA THR A 160 -4.08 19.30 -11.78
C THR A 160 -5.38 20.08 -11.74
N SER A 161 -6.34 19.71 -10.88
CA SER A 161 -7.57 20.47 -10.65
C SER A 161 -7.38 21.71 -9.76
N GLY A 162 -6.20 21.88 -9.14
CA GLY A 162 -5.89 23.00 -8.25
C GLY A 162 -6.51 22.90 -6.84
N ILE A 163 -7.07 21.74 -6.49
CA ILE A 163 -7.70 21.51 -5.18
C ILE A 163 -6.65 21.22 -4.11
N THR A 164 -5.48 20.76 -4.53
CA THR A 164 -4.28 20.69 -3.70
C THR A 164 -3.22 21.64 -4.29
N SER A 165 -2.60 22.43 -3.42
CA SER A 165 -1.51 23.32 -3.79
C SER A 165 -0.29 22.50 -4.21
N LYS A 166 0.32 22.86 -5.35
CA LYS A 166 1.51 22.18 -5.89
C LYS A 166 2.78 22.60 -5.17
N ASP A 167 2.83 23.87 -4.79
CA ASP A 167 3.93 24.54 -4.13
C ASP A 167 3.40 25.52 -3.07
N GLY A 168 4.31 25.99 -2.22
CA GLY A 168 4.00 26.85 -1.09
C GLY A 168 4.90 26.56 0.11
N ASN A 169 4.81 27.43 1.11
CA ASN A 169 5.55 27.27 2.36
C ASN A 169 4.61 26.76 3.44
N ILE A 170 5.12 25.96 4.37
CA ILE A 170 4.41 25.60 5.60
C ILE A 170 4.58 26.76 6.60
N THR A 171 3.50 27.15 7.29
CA THR A 171 3.52 28.25 8.27
C THR A 171 3.32 27.73 9.69
N ILE A 172 4.19 28.11 10.62
CA ILE A 172 3.96 27.92 12.05
C ILE A 172 3.05 29.07 12.52
N GLU A 173 1.84 28.75 12.98
CA GLU A 173 0.88 29.75 13.45
C GLU A 173 0.97 29.98 14.96
N LYS A 174 1.31 28.94 15.72
CA LYS A 174 1.52 29.01 17.17
C LYS A 174 2.65 28.07 17.57
N GLU A 175 3.48 28.52 18.49
CA GLU A 175 4.51 27.68 19.12
C GLU A 175 4.65 28.08 20.59
N LYS A 176 4.59 27.11 21.50
CA LYS A 176 4.75 27.33 22.93
C LYS A 176 5.36 26.08 23.59
N PHE A 177 6.59 26.21 24.07
CA PHE A 177 7.35 25.11 24.70
C PHE A 177 7.29 23.83 23.85
N SER A 178 6.71 22.76 24.38
CA SER A 178 6.54 21.45 23.76
C SER A 178 5.41 21.35 22.72
N THR A 179 4.80 22.47 22.30
CA THR A 179 3.62 22.46 21.40
C THR A 179 3.78 23.37 20.19
N CYS A 180 3.27 22.93 19.03
CA CYS A 180 3.27 23.70 17.79
C CYS A 180 1.98 23.47 16.97
N GLN A 181 1.40 24.54 16.42
CA GLN A 181 0.31 24.48 15.45
C GLN A 181 0.78 25.00 14.10
N ILE A 182 0.53 24.21 13.06
CA ILE A 182 1.02 24.43 11.72
C ILE A 182 -0.14 24.56 10.74
N ASN A 183 0.02 25.45 9.77
CA ASN A 183 -0.81 25.54 8.59
C ASN A 183 -0.05 24.94 7.39
N GLY A 184 -0.58 23.84 6.85
CA GLY A 184 -0.01 23.15 5.70
C GLY A 184 -0.25 23.87 4.36
N ASN A 185 -1.00 24.98 4.36
CA ASN A 185 -1.31 25.80 3.18
C ASN A 185 -1.78 24.99 1.96
N ASN A 186 -2.58 23.95 2.25
CA ASN A 186 -3.18 23.02 1.29
C ASN A 186 -2.16 22.25 0.43
N LEU A 187 -0.93 22.07 0.93
CA LEU A 187 0.10 21.28 0.28
C LEU A 187 -0.20 19.77 0.37
N LEU A 188 0.59 18.98 -0.37
CA LEU A 188 0.58 17.52 -0.27
C LEU A 188 0.83 17.08 1.17
N GLY A 189 -0.09 16.26 1.69
CA GLY A 189 -0.07 15.84 3.08
C GLY A 189 1.21 15.11 3.49
N ALA A 190 1.87 14.45 2.53
CA ALA A 190 3.09 13.74 2.83
C ALA A 190 4.25 14.67 3.26
N TYR A 191 4.38 15.80 2.57
CA TYR A 191 5.34 16.85 2.88
C TYR A 191 4.98 17.57 4.19
N VAL A 192 3.71 17.89 4.39
CA VAL A 192 3.22 18.49 5.65
C VAL A 192 3.50 17.55 6.83
N GLY A 193 3.21 16.26 6.70
CA GLY A 193 3.48 15.27 7.74
C GLY A 193 4.96 15.14 8.07
N SER A 194 5.83 15.11 7.06
CA SER A 194 7.28 15.05 7.26
C SER A 194 7.81 16.29 7.99
N PHE A 195 7.28 17.47 7.70
CA PHE A 195 7.62 18.67 8.45
C PHE A 195 7.16 18.58 9.92
N CYS A 196 5.91 18.16 10.14
CA CYS A 196 5.31 18.11 11.48
C CYS A 196 6.02 17.12 12.40
N ILE A 197 6.35 15.92 11.92
CA ILE A 197 7.07 14.94 12.74
C ILE A 197 8.50 15.40 13.05
N LYS A 198 9.21 16.03 12.09
CA LYS A 198 10.54 16.60 12.34
C LYS A 198 10.48 17.68 13.43
N LYS A 199 9.44 18.54 13.42
CA LYS A 199 9.22 19.51 14.49
C LYS A 199 8.85 18.85 15.82
N ALA A 200 8.05 17.78 15.82
CA ALA A 200 7.73 17.04 17.04
C ALA A 200 8.99 16.40 17.66
N ILE A 201 9.86 15.81 16.84
CA ILE A 201 11.17 15.27 17.26
C ILE A 201 12.04 16.36 17.87
N GLU A 202 12.16 17.52 17.22
CA GLU A 202 12.90 18.68 17.74
C GLU A 202 12.41 19.10 19.13
N LEU A 203 11.09 19.22 19.30
CA LEU A 203 10.48 19.64 20.56
C LEU A 203 10.63 18.56 21.65
N ALA A 204 10.50 17.27 21.30
CA ALA A 204 10.68 16.17 22.25
C ALA A 204 12.11 16.10 22.77
N LYS A 205 13.13 16.19 21.90
CA LYS A 205 14.54 16.23 22.32
C LYS A 205 14.87 17.44 23.22
N LYS A 206 14.11 18.53 23.09
CA LYS A 206 14.33 19.76 23.87
C LYS A 206 13.56 19.80 25.20
N TYR A 207 12.34 19.26 25.23
CA TYR A 207 11.40 19.43 26.35
C TYR A 207 10.86 18.10 26.91
N GLY A 208 11.36 16.96 26.44
CA GLY A 208 10.88 15.61 26.77
C GLY A 208 9.65 15.16 25.97
N VAL A 209 8.82 16.11 25.50
CA VAL A 209 7.65 15.83 24.66
C VAL A 209 7.51 16.90 23.57
N GLY A 210 7.04 16.52 22.40
CA GLY A 210 6.67 17.42 21.31
C GLY A 210 5.30 17.05 20.75
N ILE A 211 4.36 18.00 20.77
CA ILE A 211 3.01 17.84 20.19
C ILE A 211 2.83 18.85 19.07
N VAL A 212 2.61 18.35 17.86
CA VAL A 212 2.45 19.17 16.66
C VAL A 212 1.14 18.84 15.98
N THR A 213 0.30 19.85 15.77
CA THR A 213 -0.95 19.72 15.01
C THR A 213 -0.86 20.47 13.70
N ALA A 214 -1.44 19.93 12.64
CA ALA A 214 -1.55 20.61 11.35
C ALA A 214 -2.99 20.70 10.88
N LYS A 215 -3.34 21.84 10.30
CA LYS A 215 -4.54 22.05 9.49
C LYS A 215 -4.16 22.34 8.04
N GLN A 216 -5.15 22.44 7.16
CA GLN A 216 -4.92 22.73 5.73
C GLN A 216 -3.97 21.72 5.08
N SER A 217 -4.10 20.44 5.46
CA SER A 217 -3.33 19.33 4.89
C SER A 217 -4.19 18.47 3.95
N ASN A 218 -3.56 17.47 3.33
CA ASN A 218 -4.19 16.49 2.43
C ASN A 218 -3.81 15.06 2.85
N HIS A 219 -4.25 14.04 2.09
CA HIS A 219 -3.95 12.64 2.39
C HIS A 219 -2.43 12.39 2.41
N PHE A 220 -1.90 11.84 3.50
CA PHE A 220 -0.45 11.69 3.71
C PHE A 220 0.09 10.25 3.60
N GLY A 221 -0.72 9.31 3.10
CA GLY A 221 -0.31 7.90 3.00
C GLY A 221 -0.41 7.15 4.33
N ILE A 222 0.61 6.34 4.66
CA ILE A 222 0.62 5.55 5.90
C ILE A 222 1.12 6.36 7.10
N CYS A 223 0.51 6.18 8.28
CA CYS A 223 0.91 6.88 9.50
C CYS A 223 2.27 6.37 10.02
N SER A 224 2.55 5.07 9.88
CA SER A 224 3.80 4.46 10.35
C SER A 224 5.05 5.07 9.73
N TYR A 225 4.96 5.63 8.51
CA TYR A 225 6.10 6.31 7.91
C TYR A 225 6.61 7.47 8.79
N TYR A 226 5.70 8.17 9.46
CA TYR A 226 6.03 9.29 10.34
C TYR A 226 6.41 8.82 11.75
N SER A 227 5.61 7.96 12.39
CA SER A 227 5.93 7.49 13.75
C SER A 227 7.28 6.78 13.79
N GLU A 228 7.63 6.02 12.73
CA GLU A 228 8.94 5.38 12.62
C GLU A 228 10.10 6.34 12.34
N MET A 229 9.85 7.58 11.89
CA MET A 229 10.93 8.59 11.81
C MET A 229 11.40 8.99 13.19
N ALA A 230 10.47 9.18 14.13
CA ALA A 230 10.81 9.52 15.52
C ALA A 230 11.36 8.31 16.27
N GLU A 231 10.84 7.11 16.00
CA GLU A 231 11.38 5.85 16.53
C GLU A 231 12.86 5.67 16.24
N LYS A 232 13.28 5.92 14.98
CA LYS A 232 14.69 5.87 14.56
C LYS A 232 15.59 6.88 15.28
N GLU A 233 15.01 7.95 15.81
CA GLU A 233 15.70 8.97 16.61
C GLU A 233 15.71 8.62 18.10
N GLY A 234 15.28 7.41 18.48
CA GLY A 234 15.23 6.91 19.85
C GLY A 234 13.98 7.35 20.63
N LEU A 235 12.96 7.91 19.95
CA LEU A 235 11.77 8.47 20.60
C LEU A 235 10.55 7.56 20.43
N ILE A 236 9.61 7.60 21.37
CA ILE A 236 8.26 7.07 21.15
C ILE A 236 7.47 8.08 20.32
N SER A 237 6.66 7.65 19.36
CA SER A 237 5.82 8.56 18.61
C SER A 237 4.43 8.03 18.32
N MET A 238 3.44 8.93 18.40
CA MET A 238 2.08 8.69 17.95
C MET A 238 1.72 9.63 16.80
N VAL A 239 1.02 9.10 15.79
CA VAL A 239 0.62 9.86 14.61
C VAL A 239 -0.84 9.57 14.24
N PHE A 240 -1.57 10.64 13.94
CA PHE A 240 -3.01 10.63 13.71
C PHE A 240 -3.39 11.50 12.51
N THR A 241 -4.46 11.12 11.80
CA THR A 241 -5.14 11.98 10.82
C THR A 241 -6.63 11.67 10.81
N ASN A 242 -7.47 12.67 10.55
CA ASN A 242 -8.87 12.41 10.16
C ASN A 242 -8.99 12.23 8.63
N THR A 243 -10.11 11.67 8.18
CA THR A 243 -10.38 11.41 6.75
C THR A 243 -11.85 11.69 6.41
N SER A 244 -12.20 11.60 5.12
CA SER A 244 -13.59 11.69 4.65
C SER A 244 -14.54 10.75 5.41
N PRO A 245 -15.78 11.16 5.72
CA PRO A 245 -16.76 10.36 6.43
C PRO A 245 -17.05 9.04 5.73
N CYS A 246 -16.77 7.95 6.42
CA CYS A 246 -16.84 6.61 5.86
C CYS A 246 -17.24 5.55 6.89
N VAL A 247 -17.45 5.96 8.15
CA VAL A 247 -17.77 5.09 9.29
C VAL A 247 -19.10 5.47 9.92
N PHE A 248 -19.94 4.48 10.18
CA PHE A 248 -21.11 4.62 11.05
C PHE A 248 -20.64 4.55 12.50
N HIS A 249 -20.93 5.57 13.31
CA HIS A 249 -20.74 5.43 14.75
C HIS A 249 -21.64 4.32 15.29
N CYS A 250 -21.27 3.75 16.42
CA CYS A 250 -22.15 2.84 17.15
C CYS A 250 -23.55 3.45 17.30
N ARG A 251 -24.59 2.73 16.85
CA ARG A 251 -26.01 3.13 16.82
C ARG A 251 -26.39 4.24 15.82
N ALA A 252 -25.48 4.71 14.97
CA ALA A 252 -25.80 5.72 13.96
C ALA A 252 -26.32 5.10 12.67
N ALA A 253 -27.35 5.72 12.07
CA ALA A 253 -27.85 5.39 10.73
C ALA A 253 -27.14 6.20 9.62
N GLU A 254 -26.16 7.03 9.97
CA GLU A 254 -25.41 7.88 9.06
C GLU A 254 -23.90 7.84 9.36
N LYS A 255 -23.08 8.03 8.32
CA LYS A 255 -21.63 8.17 8.46
C LYS A 255 -21.29 9.48 9.17
N GLY A 256 -20.42 9.42 10.17
CA GLY A 256 -20.07 10.58 11.01
C GLY A 256 -18.59 10.96 11.01
N MET A 257 -17.70 10.00 10.79
CA MET A 257 -16.25 10.19 10.84
C MET A 257 -15.52 9.34 9.80
N GLY A 258 -14.23 9.62 9.61
CA GLY A 258 -13.35 8.86 8.75
C GLY A 258 -12.85 7.56 9.37
N SER A 259 -11.94 6.87 8.66
CA SER A 259 -11.27 5.67 9.19
C SER A 259 -10.21 6.00 10.24
N ASN A 260 -9.87 7.28 10.38
CA ASN A 260 -9.21 7.92 11.51
C ASN A 260 -8.07 7.07 12.12
N PRO A 261 -6.99 6.80 11.36
CA PRO A 261 -5.94 5.90 11.80
C PRO A 261 -5.16 6.40 13.02
N ILE A 262 -4.64 5.45 13.78
CA ILE A 262 -3.74 5.62 14.92
C ILE A 262 -2.47 4.82 14.61
N SER A 263 -1.33 5.49 14.67
CA SER A 263 -0.02 4.82 14.69
C SER A 263 0.73 5.12 15.96
N LEU A 264 1.44 4.13 16.48
CA LEU A 264 2.44 4.28 17.54
C LEU A 264 3.69 3.49 17.16
N ALA A 265 4.86 4.11 17.23
CA ALA A 265 6.14 3.43 17.11
C ALA A 265 7.03 3.72 18.32
N ALA A 266 7.82 2.75 18.76
CA ALA A 266 8.72 2.87 19.91
C ALA A 266 9.98 2.02 19.71
N PRO A 267 11.17 2.53 20.09
CA PRO A 267 12.42 1.80 19.92
C PRO A 267 12.51 0.62 20.89
N SER A 268 13.28 -0.38 20.49
CA SER A 268 13.66 -1.55 21.29
C SER A 268 15.19 -1.70 21.29
N SER A 269 15.73 -2.60 22.12
CA SER A 269 17.18 -2.80 22.19
C SER A 269 17.75 -3.58 20.99
N THR A 270 16.94 -4.38 20.28
CA THR A 270 17.38 -5.08 19.07
C THR A 270 17.15 -4.22 17.83
N GLU A 271 18.22 -3.90 17.11
CA GLU A 271 18.14 -3.10 15.90
C GLU A 271 17.17 -3.70 14.87
N GLY A 272 16.18 -2.91 14.47
CA GLY A 272 15.17 -3.31 13.49
C GLY A 272 14.00 -4.11 14.06
N ASP A 273 13.95 -4.43 15.36
CA ASP A 273 12.86 -5.15 16.01
C ASP A 273 11.92 -4.26 16.86
N ASN A 274 11.67 -3.05 16.38
CA ASN A 274 10.95 -2.02 17.14
C ASN A 274 9.43 -2.25 17.17
N PHE A 275 8.73 -1.71 18.17
CA PHE A 275 7.27 -1.72 18.17
C PHE A 275 6.76 -0.77 17.08
N SER A 276 5.86 -1.22 16.20
CA SER A 276 5.23 -0.35 15.18
C SER A 276 3.78 -0.76 14.91
N LEU A 277 2.85 -0.02 15.51
CA LEU A 277 1.41 -0.13 15.27
C LEU A 277 0.98 0.89 14.21
N ASP A 278 0.21 0.46 13.22
CA ASP A 278 -0.43 1.32 12.22
C ASP A 278 -1.78 0.72 11.84
N MET A 279 -2.86 1.34 12.30
CA MET A 279 -4.21 0.80 12.15
C MET A 279 -5.26 1.88 11.96
N ALA A 280 -6.28 1.57 11.18
CA ALA A 280 -7.53 2.34 11.17
C ALA A 280 -8.33 2.05 12.45
N THR A 281 -9.22 2.97 12.83
CA THR A 281 -10.19 2.76 13.92
C THR A 281 -11.43 1.99 13.46
N THR A 282 -11.41 1.46 12.24
CA THR A 282 -12.42 0.59 11.64
C THR A 282 -12.04 -0.88 11.73
N THR A 283 -13.04 -1.77 11.65
CA THR A 283 -12.80 -3.22 11.63
C THR A 283 -11.98 -3.64 10.39
N VAL A 284 -12.13 -2.92 9.28
CA VAL A 284 -11.40 -3.17 8.05
C VAL A 284 -11.18 -1.87 7.27
N ALA A 285 -10.15 -1.82 6.43
CA ALA A 285 -9.98 -0.74 5.46
C ALA A 285 -10.89 -0.92 4.23
N TYR A 286 -11.41 0.18 3.69
CA TYR A 286 -12.22 0.20 2.45
C TYR A 286 -11.56 -0.57 1.29
N GLY A 287 -10.26 -0.31 1.07
CA GLY A 287 -9.52 -0.93 -0.03
C GLY A 287 -9.46 -2.46 0.05
N LYS A 288 -9.62 -3.06 1.24
CA LYS A 288 -9.67 -4.52 1.38
C LYS A 288 -10.99 -5.07 0.82
N ILE A 289 -12.10 -4.38 1.03
CA ILE A 289 -13.42 -4.77 0.47
C ILE A 289 -13.38 -4.67 -1.07
N GLU A 290 -12.85 -3.55 -1.60
CA GLU A 290 -12.68 -3.37 -3.05
C GLU A 290 -11.85 -4.50 -3.69
N VAL A 291 -10.76 -4.92 -3.03
CA VAL A 291 -9.91 -6.00 -3.54
C VAL A 291 -10.63 -7.35 -3.56
N LEU A 292 -11.51 -7.63 -2.59
CA LEU A 292 -12.31 -8.86 -2.59
C LEU A 292 -13.38 -8.82 -3.69
N GLN A 293 -14.08 -7.70 -3.84
CA GLN A 293 -15.08 -7.52 -4.90
C GLN A 293 -14.45 -7.71 -6.28
N ARG A 294 -13.26 -7.13 -6.54
CA ARG A 294 -12.51 -7.36 -7.81
C ARG A 294 -12.10 -8.81 -8.04
N LYS A 295 -12.00 -9.62 -6.97
CA LYS A 295 -11.74 -11.06 -7.06
C LYS A 295 -13.02 -11.89 -7.26
N GLY A 296 -14.17 -11.24 -7.44
CA GLY A 296 -15.47 -11.88 -7.56
C GLY A 296 -16.00 -12.41 -6.23
N GLN A 297 -15.52 -11.87 -5.11
CA GLN A 297 -16.02 -12.19 -3.77
C GLN A 297 -16.93 -11.05 -3.30
N ASP A 298 -18.24 -11.23 -3.51
CA ASP A 298 -19.24 -10.22 -3.19
C ASP A 298 -19.71 -10.28 -1.73
N GLU A 299 -19.31 -11.31 -0.98
CA GLU A 299 -19.58 -11.42 0.45
C GLU A 299 -18.33 -11.16 1.30
N VAL A 300 -18.50 -10.37 2.36
CA VAL A 300 -17.50 -10.08 3.39
C VAL A 300 -18.03 -10.43 4.79
N PRO A 301 -17.16 -10.54 5.81
CA PRO A 301 -17.61 -10.71 7.19
C PRO A 301 -18.57 -9.59 7.61
N ILE A 302 -19.66 -9.96 8.29
CA ILE A 302 -20.74 -9.04 8.71
C ILE A 302 -20.26 -7.86 9.58
N SER A 303 -19.14 -8.02 10.29
CA SER A 303 -18.55 -6.99 11.14
C SER A 303 -17.82 -5.88 10.38
N TRP A 304 -17.66 -6.01 9.06
CA TRP A 304 -16.83 -5.08 8.28
C TRP A 304 -17.55 -3.79 7.89
N GLY A 305 -18.85 -3.86 7.62
CA GLY A 305 -19.59 -2.72 7.11
C GLY A 305 -21.09 -2.85 7.24
N ALA A 306 -21.76 -1.78 6.83
CA ALA A 306 -23.20 -1.60 6.85
C ALA A 306 -23.68 -1.03 5.51
N ASN A 307 -24.96 -1.24 5.22
CA ASN A 307 -25.64 -0.64 4.08
C ASN A 307 -25.93 0.86 4.34
N LYS A 308 -26.64 1.51 3.41
CA LYS A 308 -26.97 2.95 3.47
C LYS A 308 -27.77 3.39 4.72
N ASN A 309 -28.41 2.46 5.42
CA ASN A 309 -29.21 2.73 6.61
C ASN A 309 -28.43 2.47 7.92
N GLY A 310 -27.13 2.16 7.85
CA GLY A 310 -26.31 1.80 9.01
C GLY A 310 -26.58 0.40 9.56
N ILE A 311 -27.29 -0.46 8.82
CA ILE A 311 -27.54 -1.86 9.20
C ILE A 311 -26.43 -2.74 8.63
N GLN A 312 -25.83 -3.59 9.44
CA GLN A 312 -24.71 -4.46 9.02
C GLN A 312 -25.04 -5.25 7.75
N SER A 313 -24.07 -5.36 6.86
CA SER A 313 -24.22 -6.09 5.60
C SER A 313 -23.03 -6.99 5.32
N ARG A 314 -23.29 -8.14 4.68
CA ARG A 314 -22.24 -8.98 4.09
C ARG A 314 -21.94 -8.57 2.66
N SER A 315 -22.81 -7.80 2.00
CA SER A 315 -22.65 -7.43 0.61
C SER A 315 -21.57 -6.37 0.45
N ALA A 316 -20.46 -6.73 -0.22
CA ALA A 316 -19.41 -5.79 -0.58
C ALA A 316 -19.97 -4.60 -1.38
N ASN A 317 -20.96 -4.85 -2.25
CA ASN A 317 -21.59 -3.81 -3.05
C ASN A 317 -22.42 -2.83 -2.21
N GLU A 318 -23.20 -3.31 -1.24
CA GLU A 318 -23.98 -2.43 -0.34
C GLU A 318 -23.07 -1.54 0.51
N ILE A 319 -21.93 -2.08 0.95
CA ILE A 319 -20.94 -1.34 1.75
C ILE A 319 -20.23 -0.27 0.91
N LEU A 320 -19.84 -0.59 -0.32
CA LEU A 320 -19.02 0.27 -1.19
C LEU A 320 -19.81 1.35 -1.95
N SER A 321 -21.11 1.13 -2.18
CA SER A 321 -21.98 2.08 -2.91
C SER A 321 -22.41 3.25 -2.03
N ASP A 322 -23.43 3.03 -1.21
CA ASP A 322 -24.05 4.05 -0.35
C ASP A 322 -23.84 3.78 1.14
N GLY A 323 -23.37 2.58 1.50
CA GLY A 323 -23.07 2.18 2.86
C GLY A 323 -21.74 2.72 3.38
N GLY A 324 -21.10 1.91 4.23
CA GLY A 324 -19.82 2.24 4.83
C GLY A 324 -19.35 1.29 5.91
N LEU A 325 -18.25 1.65 6.57
CA LEU A 325 -17.54 0.77 7.48
C LEU A 325 -18.14 0.79 8.90
N MET A 326 -17.96 -0.33 9.59
CA MET A 326 -18.16 -0.41 11.03
C MET A 326 -16.87 -0.04 11.78
N PRO A 327 -16.98 0.56 12.97
CA PRO A 327 -15.84 0.83 13.84
C PRO A 327 -15.18 -0.48 14.28
N LEU A 328 -13.96 -0.40 14.80
CA LEU A 328 -13.30 -1.55 15.44
C LEU A 328 -14.18 -2.06 16.58
N GLY A 329 -14.46 -3.36 16.57
CA GLY A 329 -15.44 -3.99 17.47
C GLY A 329 -16.85 -4.06 16.88
N GLY A 330 -17.09 -3.67 15.63
CA GLY A 330 -18.35 -3.93 14.94
C GLY A 330 -19.56 -3.18 15.52
N VAL A 331 -20.60 -3.92 15.91
CA VAL A 331 -21.79 -3.38 16.59
C VAL A 331 -21.54 -3.23 18.10
N GLU A 332 -22.52 -2.67 18.81
CA GLU A 332 -22.42 -2.43 20.25
C GLU A 332 -22.04 -3.69 21.04
N GLU A 333 -22.72 -4.81 20.78
CA GLU A 333 -22.52 -6.10 21.47
C GLU A 333 -21.07 -6.60 21.36
N THR A 334 -20.41 -6.33 20.24
CA THR A 334 -19.02 -6.74 19.98
C THR A 334 -17.99 -5.64 20.32
N GLY A 335 -18.43 -4.54 20.93
CA GLY A 335 -17.55 -3.46 21.40
C GLY A 335 -17.35 -2.30 20.42
N GLY A 336 -18.21 -2.13 19.42
CA GLY A 336 -18.10 -1.08 18.39
C GLY A 336 -18.08 0.36 18.93
N TYR A 337 -18.60 0.59 20.13
CA TYR A 337 -18.48 1.88 20.82
C TYR A 337 -17.03 2.21 21.20
N LYS A 338 -16.15 1.20 21.40
CA LYS A 338 -14.72 1.40 21.67
C LYS A 338 -13.99 1.89 20.42
N GLY A 339 -14.21 1.25 19.27
CA GLY A 339 -13.68 1.73 18.00
C GLY A 339 -14.23 3.10 17.61
N SER A 340 -15.52 3.35 17.89
CA SER A 340 -16.14 4.68 17.71
C SER A 340 -15.44 5.73 18.58
N GLY A 341 -15.20 5.43 19.86
CA GLY A 341 -14.49 6.32 20.78
C GLY A 341 -13.05 6.61 20.34
N LEU A 342 -12.32 5.60 19.87
CA LEU A 342 -10.97 5.79 19.31
C LEU A 342 -10.99 6.69 18.07
N GLY A 343 -11.96 6.49 17.17
CA GLY A 343 -12.11 7.35 15.99
C GLY A 343 -12.48 8.80 16.35
N MET A 344 -13.33 9.00 17.36
CA MET A 344 -13.67 10.32 17.88
C MET A 344 -12.49 11.02 18.56
N MET A 345 -11.63 10.28 19.27
CA MET A 345 -10.39 10.81 19.84
C MET A 345 -9.49 11.37 18.74
N VAL A 346 -9.32 10.63 17.64
CA VAL A 346 -8.56 11.11 16.47
C VAL A 346 -9.23 12.34 15.86
N GLU A 347 -10.54 12.36 15.70
CA GLU A 347 -11.28 13.52 15.17
C GLU A 347 -11.09 14.77 16.04
N LEU A 348 -11.07 14.59 17.37
CA LEU A 348 -10.81 15.66 18.33
C LEU A 348 -9.38 16.22 18.18
N LEU A 349 -8.37 15.35 18.11
CA LEU A 349 -6.97 15.77 17.98
C LEU A 349 -6.64 16.38 16.61
N CYS A 350 -7.18 15.79 15.56
CA CYS A 350 -6.86 16.14 14.19
C CYS A 350 -7.76 17.25 13.68
N GLY A 351 -9.08 17.13 13.82
CA GLY A 351 -10.02 18.12 13.31
C GLY A 351 -10.17 19.31 14.25
N VAL A 352 -10.72 19.05 15.45
CA VAL A 352 -11.13 20.11 16.39
C VAL A 352 -9.94 20.88 16.95
N LEU A 353 -8.94 20.18 17.51
CA LEU A 353 -7.78 20.79 18.16
C LEU A 353 -6.88 21.57 17.18
N SER A 354 -6.67 21.02 15.97
CA SER A 354 -5.81 21.68 14.97
C SER A 354 -6.48 22.87 14.27
N GLY A 355 -7.82 23.00 14.36
CA GLY A 355 -8.59 23.97 13.59
C GLY A 355 -8.82 23.56 12.12
N ALA A 356 -8.69 22.27 11.81
CA ALA A 356 -9.01 21.69 10.51
C ALA A 356 -10.51 21.35 10.37
N SER A 357 -10.91 20.87 9.19
CA SER A 357 -12.26 20.33 9.01
C SER A 357 -12.41 19.03 9.81
N PHE A 358 -13.63 18.77 10.29
CA PHE A 358 -13.95 17.57 11.08
C PHE A 358 -15.29 16.97 10.70
N GLY A 359 -15.41 15.66 10.91
CA GLY A 359 -16.63 14.88 10.68
C GLY A 359 -17.21 15.12 9.27
N LYS A 360 -18.52 15.37 9.19
CA LYS A 360 -19.25 15.57 7.93
C LYS A 360 -18.76 16.74 7.08
N ASN A 361 -17.94 17.65 7.63
CA ASN A 361 -17.43 18.82 6.92
C ASN A 361 -16.20 18.50 6.06
N ILE A 362 -15.69 17.26 6.10
CA ILE A 362 -14.58 16.83 5.25
C ILE A 362 -15.15 16.27 3.94
N ARG A 363 -14.72 16.83 2.80
CA ARG A 363 -15.13 16.38 1.47
C ARG A 363 -14.87 14.88 1.26
N PHE A 364 -15.64 14.25 0.38
CA PHE A 364 -15.39 12.85 0.01
C PHE A 364 -14.24 12.73 -1.00
N TRP A 365 -13.09 12.26 -0.56
CA TRP A 365 -11.92 12.10 -1.44
C TRP A 365 -12.22 11.17 -2.62
N GLN A 366 -11.63 11.46 -3.78
CA GLN A 366 -11.82 10.76 -5.07
C GLN A 366 -13.11 11.07 -5.84
N LYS A 367 -14.21 11.47 -5.20
CA LYS A 367 -15.46 11.83 -5.91
C LYS A 367 -15.80 13.31 -5.86
N ASP A 368 -15.45 13.97 -4.76
CA ASP A 368 -15.81 15.36 -4.53
C ASP A 368 -14.61 16.29 -4.75
N THR A 369 -14.72 17.11 -5.79
CA THR A 369 -13.75 18.12 -6.19
C THR A 369 -14.25 19.55 -5.94
N SER A 370 -15.29 19.73 -5.11
CA SER A 370 -15.93 21.04 -4.88
C SER A 370 -15.17 21.98 -3.96
N GLY A 371 -14.19 21.48 -3.20
CA GLY A 371 -13.41 22.28 -2.25
C GLY A 371 -12.14 21.59 -1.80
N ILE A 372 -11.33 22.31 -1.03
CA ILE A 372 -10.11 21.77 -0.41
C ILE A 372 -10.47 20.74 0.66
N ALA A 373 -9.55 19.80 0.92
CA ALA A 373 -9.81 18.77 1.93
C ALA A 373 -9.75 19.34 3.37
N ASN A 374 -8.81 20.26 3.62
CA ASN A 374 -8.49 20.81 4.94
C ASN A 374 -8.42 19.70 6.02
N LEU A 375 -7.65 18.64 5.73
CA LEU A 375 -7.46 17.55 6.69
C LEU A 375 -6.61 18.02 7.86
N GLY A 376 -6.93 17.44 9.01
CA GLY A 376 -6.24 17.64 10.27
C GLY A 376 -5.30 16.49 10.59
N GLN A 377 -4.14 16.81 11.17
CA GLN A 377 -3.13 15.83 11.55
C GLN A 377 -2.56 16.17 12.93
N CYS A 378 -2.15 15.15 13.69
CA CYS A 378 -1.53 15.32 14.99
C CYS A 378 -0.34 14.36 15.12
N PHE A 379 0.79 14.89 15.59
CA PHE A 379 2.06 14.20 15.76
C PHE A 379 2.53 14.41 17.19
N ILE A 380 2.79 13.33 17.90
CA ILE A 380 3.34 13.33 19.26
C ILE A 380 4.67 12.59 19.20
N ALA A 381 5.71 13.18 19.78
CA ALA A 381 6.97 12.51 20.06
C ALA A 381 7.27 12.64 21.55
N ILE A 382 7.77 11.56 22.16
CA ILE A 382 8.05 11.46 23.60
C ILE A 382 9.46 10.89 23.71
N ASP A 383 10.29 11.58 24.48
CA ASP A 383 11.62 11.12 24.84
C ASP A 383 11.53 10.13 26.02
N PRO A 384 11.74 8.82 25.79
CA PRO A 384 11.66 7.84 26.86
C PRO A 384 12.73 8.03 27.93
N ASP A 385 13.87 8.65 27.59
CA ASP A 385 14.99 8.88 28.52
C ASP A 385 14.62 9.91 29.61
N CYS A 386 13.53 10.67 29.41
CA CYS A 386 12.95 11.52 30.46
C CYS A 386 12.17 10.73 31.53
N PHE A 387 11.98 9.41 31.36
CA PHE A 387 11.13 8.58 32.22
C PHE A 387 11.81 7.30 32.74
N GLU A 388 12.43 6.50 31.87
CA GLU A 388 13.00 5.19 32.22
C GLU A 388 14.31 4.94 31.45
N ASP A 389 15.42 4.83 32.17
CA ASP A 389 16.76 4.68 31.60
C ASP A 389 16.93 3.40 30.76
N ASN A 390 16.24 2.30 31.11
CA ASN A 390 16.31 1.02 30.39
C ASN A 390 15.08 0.77 29.50
N PHE A 391 14.48 1.83 28.96
CA PHE A 391 13.23 1.72 28.21
C PHE A 391 13.34 0.71 27.04
N LYS A 392 14.45 0.74 26.28
CA LYS A 392 14.64 -0.09 25.08
C LYS A 392 14.72 -1.57 25.41
N GLU A 393 15.42 -1.93 26.49
CA GLU A 393 15.55 -3.30 26.99
C GLU A 393 14.21 -3.82 27.51
N ARG A 394 13.47 -2.99 28.25
CA ARG A 394 12.13 -3.34 28.75
C ARG A 394 11.14 -3.50 27.61
N CYS A 395 11.22 -2.65 26.58
CA CYS A 395 10.43 -2.77 25.36
C CYS A 395 10.73 -4.10 24.66
N GLN A 396 12.01 -4.43 24.43
CA GLN A 396 12.42 -5.71 23.84
C GLN A 396 11.89 -6.90 24.64
N GLN A 397 12.06 -6.88 25.96
CA GLN A 397 11.55 -7.93 26.85
C GLN A 397 10.04 -8.13 26.65
N TYR A 398 9.26 -7.04 26.62
CA TYR A 398 7.82 -7.11 26.40
C TYR A 398 7.45 -7.71 25.03
N LEU A 399 8.17 -7.34 23.96
CA LEU A 399 7.94 -7.89 22.63
C LEU A 399 8.24 -9.39 22.58
N ASP A 400 9.36 -9.81 23.18
CA ASP A 400 9.79 -11.21 23.21
C ASP A 400 8.85 -12.07 24.05
N GLU A 401 8.48 -11.61 25.25
CA GLU A 401 7.49 -12.28 26.10
C GLU A 401 6.17 -12.47 25.36
N THR A 402 5.70 -11.45 24.63
CA THR A 402 4.46 -11.52 23.85
C THR A 402 4.54 -12.54 22.72
N ARG A 403 5.64 -12.56 21.94
CA ARG A 403 5.84 -13.52 20.84
C ARG A 403 5.97 -14.96 21.33
N ASN A 404 6.52 -15.16 22.53
CA ASN A 404 6.75 -16.48 23.14
C ASN A 404 5.52 -17.03 23.87
N LEU A 405 4.39 -16.32 23.89
CA LEU A 405 3.13 -16.86 24.39
C LEU A 405 2.69 -18.08 23.57
N LYS A 406 2.09 -19.07 24.25
CA LYS A 406 1.57 -20.27 23.59
C LYS A 406 0.45 -19.88 22.61
N PRO A 407 0.59 -20.16 21.30
CA PRO A 407 -0.46 -19.87 20.33
C PRO A 407 -1.64 -20.83 20.47
N VAL A 408 -2.83 -20.39 20.06
CA VAL A 408 -4.03 -21.25 19.98
C VAL A 408 -3.90 -22.28 18.84
N ASP A 409 -3.25 -21.88 17.75
CA ASP A 409 -2.96 -22.70 16.57
C ASP A 409 -1.43 -22.77 16.43
N GLU A 410 -0.85 -23.96 16.57
CA GLU A 410 0.61 -24.17 16.56
C GLU A 410 1.27 -23.76 15.23
N GLU A 411 0.51 -23.67 14.13
CA GLU A 411 1.00 -23.17 12.84
C GLU A 411 1.03 -21.63 12.74
N LYS A 412 0.47 -20.93 13.73
CA LYS A 412 0.34 -19.46 13.75
C LYS A 412 0.91 -18.87 15.04
N SER A 413 2.18 -18.45 14.96
CA SER A 413 2.85 -17.74 16.06
C SER A 413 2.11 -16.48 16.49
N VAL A 414 2.17 -16.15 17.78
CA VAL A 414 1.73 -14.84 18.29
C VAL A 414 2.64 -13.76 17.72
N LEU A 415 2.04 -12.64 17.31
CA LEU A 415 2.73 -11.52 16.67
C LEU A 415 2.59 -10.27 17.51
N VAL A 416 3.56 -9.38 17.40
CA VAL A 416 3.48 -8.01 17.90
C VAL A 416 3.35 -7.01 16.75
N PRO A 417 2.86 -5.78 17.01
CA PRO A 417 2.81 -4.73 16.00
C PRO A 417 4.16 -4.53 15.29
N GLY A 418 4.11 -4.58 13.96
CA GLY A 418 5.27 -4.43 13.07
C GLY A 418 5.80 -5.74 12.50
N ASP A 419 5.49 -6.91 13.09
CA ASP A 419 6.03 -8.21 12.63
C ASP A 419 5.65 -8.52 11.18
N VAL A 420 4.38 -8.28 10.82
CA VAL A 420 3.86 -8.54 9.47
C VAL A 420 4.55 -7.63 8.46
N GLU A 421 4.70 -6.35 8.79
CA GLU A 421 5.29 -5.31 7.94
C GLU A 421 6.79 -5.53 7.77
N ARG A 422 7.52 -5.87 8.84
CA ARG A 422 8.93 -6.27 8.80
C ARG A 422 9.15 -7.45 7.86
N LYS A 423 8.35 -8.52 8.00
CA LYS A 423 8.45 -9.70 7.13
C LYS A 423 8.18 -9.38 5.67
N LYS A 424 7.20 -8.51 5.37
CA LYS A 424 6.92 -8.07 4.00
C LYS A 424 8.06 -7.21 3.44
N LYS A 425 8.60 -6.30 4.24
CA LYS A 425 9.75 -5.45 3.89
C LYS A 425 10.98 -6.30 3.57
N GLU A 426 11.33 -7.26 4.44
CA GLU A 426 12.39 -8.23 4.20
C GLU A 426 12.15 -9.02 2.90
N MET A 427 10.94 -9.52 2.70
CA MET A 427 10.56 -10.26 1.49
C MET A 427 10.68 -9.41 0.21
N CYS A 428 10.31 -8.13 0.27
CA CYS A 428 10.46 -7.19 -0.84
C CYS A 428 11.93 -7.03 -1.23
N TYR A 429 12.82 -6.80 -0.25
CA TYR A 429 14.25 -6.70 -0.50
C TYR A 429 14.88 -8.01 -0.96
N LYS A 430 14.53 -9.14 -0.33
CA LYS A 430 15.00 -10.49 -0.71
C LYS A 430 14.62 -10.86 -2.14
N LYS A 431 13.43 -10.48 -2.59
CA LYS A 431 13.00 -10.69 -3.98
C LYS A 431 13.64 -9.71 -4.96
N GLY A 432 14.15 -8.58 -4.46
CA GLY A 432 14.77 -7.51 -5.25
C GLY A 432 13.79 -6.49 -5.81
N GLY A 433 12.60 -6.35 -5.22
CA GLY A 433 11.62 -5.37 -5.67
C GLY A 433 10.21 -5.56 -5.11
N VAL A 434 9.42 -4.50 -5.24
CA VAL A 434 7.98 -4.51 -4.97
C VAL A 434 7.28 -5.33 -6.06
N ILE A 435 6.32 -6.15 -5.65
CA ILE A 435 5.50 -6.96 -6.55
C ILE A 435 4.18 -6.22 -6.82
N TYR A 436 3.90 -5.95 -8.08
CA TYR A 436 2.65 -5.38 -8.55
C TYR A 436 1.87 -6.39 -9.39
N GLU A 437 0.54 -6.38 -9.29
CA GLU A 437 -0.32 -7.09 -10.24
C GLU A 437 -0.47 -6.28 -11.54
N GLN A 438 -0.82 -6.96 -12.64
CA GLN A 438 -1.01 -6.33 -13.96
C GLN A 438 -1.89 -5.09 -13.92
N TYR A 439 -3.00 -5.11 -13.19
CA TYR A 439 -3.92 -3.98 -13.15
C TYR A 439 -3.26 -2.71 -12.57
N GLN A 440 -2.33 -2.87 -11.62
CA GLN A 440 -1.60 -1.73 -11.04
C GLN A 440 -0.63 -1.14 -12.08
N ILE A 441 0.05 -2.00 -12.83
CA ILE A 441 0.91 -1.57 -13.94
C ILE A 441 0.10 -0.89 -15.04
N ASP A 442 -1.10 -1.37 -15.34
CA ASP A 442 -1.99 -0.72 -16.31
C ASP A 442 -2.39 0.69 -15.85
N ILE A 443 -2.70 0.86 -14.56
CA ILE A 443 -2.95 2.18 -13.96
C ILE A 443 -1.71 3.09 -14.10
N PHE A 444 -0.52 2.57 -13.79
CA PHE A 444 0.72 3.36 -13.86
C PHE A 444 1.08 3.76 -15.29
N ARG A 445 0.94 2.85 -16.25
CA ARG A 445 1.17 3.13 -17.68
C ARG A 445 0.17 4.13 -18.23
N LYS A 446 -1.11 4.02 -17.84
CA LYS A 446 -2.13 4.99 -18.21
C LYS A 446 -1.78 6.38 -17.67
N LEU A 447 -1.34 6.46 -16.41
CA LEU A 447 -0.92 7.72 -15.81
C LEU A 447 0.31 8.31 -16.51
N ALA A 448 1.33 7.49 -16.80
CA ALA A 448 2.51 7.93 -17.55
C ALA A 448 2.12 8.53 -18.91
N LEU A 449 1.23 7.86 -19.65
CA LEU A 449 0.73 8.35 -20.92
C LEU A 449 -0.02 9.69 -20.77
N GLN A 450 -0.87 9.84 -19.74
CA GLN A 450 -1.60 11.08 -19.46
C GLN A 450 -0.66 12.25 -19.14
N LEU A 451 0.50 11.98 -18.55
CA LEU A 451 1.51 12.96 -18.17
C LEU A 451 2.62 13.14 -19.21
N ASN A 452 2.50 12.50 -20.39
CA ASN A 452 3.53 12.49 -21.44
C ASN A 452 4.90 11.97 -20.97
N LEU A 453 4.91 11.02 -20.04
CA LEU A 453 6.12 10.34 -19.56
C LEU A 453 6.35 9.03 -20.33
N ASP A 454 7.60 8.74 -20.67
CA ASP A 454 7.96 7.48 -21.30
C ASP A 454 7.92 6.33 -20.29
N SER A 455 6.84 5.53 -20.37
CA SER A 455 6.65 4.38 -19.49
C SER A 455 7.76 3.33 -19.57
N THR A 456 8.54 3.28 -20.65
CA THR A 456 9.65 2.32 -20.81
C THR A 456 10.83 2.59 -19.87
N ASN A 457 10.90 3.81 -19.31
CA ASN A 457 11.87 4.13 -18.26
C ASN A 457 11.57 3.38 -16.95
N PHE A 458 10.33 2.91 -16.74
CA PHE A 458 9.87 2.36 -15.48
C PHE A 458 9.33 0.91 -15.55
N PHE A 459 8.66 0.52 -16.64
CA PHE A 459 7.80 -0.69 -16.73
C PHE A 459 8.06 -1.63 -17.90
#